data_AF-A0A0C5W5B3-F1
#
_entry.id   AF-A0A0C5W5B3-F1
#
_cell.length_a   1.000
_cell.length_b   1.000
_cell.length_c   1.000
_cell.angle_alpha   90.00
_cell.angle_beta   90.00
_cell.angle_gamma   90.00
#
_symmetry.space_group_name_H-M   'P 1'
#
loop_
_entity.id
_entity.type
_entity.pdbx_description
1 polymer ?
#
loop_
_entity_poly.entity_id
_entity_poly.type
_entity_poly.pdbx_seq_one_letter_code
_entity_poly.pdbx_strand_id
1 'polypeptide(L)'
;MPGNSWKNLRAESRPQVTPGSGATQLPANAAATSSAQMQELIQQRQQLENNLRNLVSGETQDPREAMRFQIPTFAQRQAQQRQWDDQREQQRQQAQQRLTRSTVTPLPVDENLEQNLRSGLRDFSQPVSQWMSQRDREREQLREYNRRYRDATQPLRELGSQFQSAGQQLRDLDKKLAAEGLEDDRQALRDAGMDKLLKADKTLQKVTKVIDAPSQAVAKIDNFWQRREQQISGPMDRFGPYVERSRRRLNVETGGSGNLFERMQQNRERALARRREQRIEAQRDEARRRSALQRKKEKEENEA
;
A
#
# COMPACT_ATOMS: atom_id res chain seq x y z
N MET A 1 -16.77 -42.27 7.10
CA MET A 1 -17.16 -42.24 5.67
C MET A 1 -15.92 -42.50 4.83
N PRO A 2 -15.88 -43.58 4.03
CA PRO A 2 -14.72 -43.89 3.20
C PRO A 2 -14.73 -42.98 1.96
N GLY A 3 -13.62 -42.29 1.73
CA GLY A 3 -13.44 -41.34 0.63
C GLY A 3 -13.07 -42.07 -0.67
N ASN A 4 -13.97 -42.02 -1.66
CA ASN A 4 -13.69 -42.46 -3.01
C ASN A 4 -12.78 -41.43 -3.69
N SER A 5 -11.47 -41.72 -3.72
CA SER A 5 -10.50 -40.92 -4.47
C SER A 5 -10.56 -41.28 -5.97
N TRP A 6 -10.48 -40.25 -6.82
CA TRP A 6 -10.54 -40.36 -8.29
C TRP A 6 -9.48 -41.29 -8.92
N LYS A 7 -8.45 -41.70 -8.16
CA LYS A 7 -7.44 -42.66 -8.64
C LYS A 7 -7.99 -44.07 -8.80
N ASN A 8 -9.04 -44.46 -8.07
CA ASN A 8 -9.58 -45.82 -8.13
C ASN A 8 -10.40 -46.08 -9.41
N LEU A 9 -10.95 -45.05 -10.05
CA LEU A 9 -11.74 -45.19 -11.28
C LEU A 9 -10.91 -45.46 -12.55
N ARG A 10 -9.57 -45.28 -12.49
CA ARG A 10 -8.68 -45.59 -13.62
C ARG A 10 -8.17 -47.04 -13.63
N ALA A 11 -8.36 -47.79 -12.55
CA ALA A 11 -7.88 -49.16 -12.45
C ALA A 11 -8.84 -50.18 -13.10
N GLU A 12 -10.13 -49.85 -13.24
CA GLU A 12 -11.16 -50.77 -13.75
C GLU A 12 -11.40 -50.71 -15.27
N SER A 13 -10.69 -49.86 -16.01
CA SER A 13 -10.91 -49.67 -17.46
C SER A 13 -9.72 -50.06 -18.35
N ARG A 14 -9.03 -51.17 -18.02
CA ARG A 14 -8.11 -51.84 -18.95
C ARG A 14 -8.65 -53.21 -19.35
N PRO A 15 -9.20 -53.40 -20.56
CA PRO A 15 -9.47 -54.73 -21.07
C PRO A 15 -8.14 -55.48 -21.28
N GLN A 16 -8.02 -56.67 -20.71
CA GLN A 16 -6.92 -57.57 -21.00
C GLN A 16 -7.02 -58.06 -22.45
N VAL A 17 -5.94 -57.86 -23.21
CA VAL A 17 -5.79 -58.39 -24.56
C VAL A 17 -5.14 -59.77 -24.44
N THR A 18 -5.90 -60.83 -24.67
CA THR A 18 -5.40 -62.17 -24.98
C THR A 18 -5.21 -62.30 -26.50
N PRO A 19 -4.06 -62.75 -27.01
CA PRO A 19 -3.88 -63.01 -28.43
C PRO A 19 -4.44 -64.41 -28.73
N GLY A 20 -5.57 -64.48 -29.43
CA GLY A 20 -6.22 -65.73 -29.79
C GLY A 20 -7.09 -65.57 -31.03
N SER A 21 -6.65 -66.24 -32.09
CA SER A 21 -7.27 -66.40 -33.41
C SER A 21 -8.81 -66.53 -33.41
N GLY A 22 -9.48 -65.84 -34.33
CA GLY A 22 -10.90 -66.03 -34.60
C GLY A 22 -11.50 -64.88 -35.40
N ALA A 23 -11.51 -65.02 -36.73
CA ALA A 23 -12.32 -64.18 -37.59
C ALA A 23 -13.80 -64.37 -37.23
N THR A 24 -14.46 -63.33 -36.73
CA THR A 24 -15.91 -63.30 -36.60
C THR A 24 -16.41 -61.94 -37.05
N GLN A 25 -17.30 -61.97 -38.03
CA GLN A 25 -17.92 -60.82 -38.67
C GLN A 25 -18.58 -59.92 -37.62
N LEU A 26 -18.16 -58.65 -37.59
CA LEU A 26 -18.84 -57.59 -36.85
C LEU A 26 -20.22 -57.34 -37.49
N PRO A 27 -21.33 -57.33 -36.71
CA PRO A 27 -22.62 -56.93 -37.24
C PRO A 27 -22.60 -55.42 -37.55
N ALA A 28 -23.03 -55.05 -38.75
CA ALA A 28 -23.11 -53.68 -39.26
C ALA A 28 -23.97 -52.71 -38.41
N ASN A 29 -24.65 -53.20 -37.37
CA ASN A 29 -25.46 -52.41 -36.45
C ASN A 29 -24.64 -51.68 -35.37
N ALA A 30 -23.40 -52.07 -35.10
CA ALA A 30 -22.56 -51.40 -34.08
C ALA A 30 -22.13 -49.97 -34.49
N ALA A 31 -22.02 -49.71 -35.80
CA ALA A 31 -21.64 -48.41 -36.36
C ALA A 31 -22.80 -47.39 -36.37
N ALA A 32 -24.05 -47.86 -36.36
CA ALA A 32 -25.23 -46.99 -36.26
C ALA A 32 -25.55 -46.60 -34.81
N THR A 33 -25.24 -47.47 -33.84
CA THR A 33 -25.39 -47.14 -32.40
C THR A 33 -24.29 -46.21 -31.89
N SER A 34 -23.08 -46.27 -32.45
CA SER A 34 -21.99 -45.36 -32.07
C SER A 34 -22.25 -43.92 -32.51
N SER A 35 -22.94 -43.70 -33.64
CA SER A 35 -23.36 -42.37 -34.08
C SER A 35 -24.48 -41.79 -33.22
N ALA A 36 -25.42 -42.62 -32.76
CA ALA A 36 -26.47 -42.20 -31.82
C ALA A 36 -25.91 -41.82 -30.44
N GLN A 37 -25.01 -42.65 -29.89
CA GLN A 37 -24.31 -42.33 -28.63
C GLN A 37 -23.42 -41.08 -28.76
N MET A 38 -22.79 -40.88 -29.92
CA MET A 38 -22.02 -39.66 -30.19
C MET A 38 -22.90 -38.42 -30.22
N GLN A 39 -24.09 -38.49 -30.83
CA GLN A 39 -25.05 -37.39 -30.83
C GLN A 39 -25.56 -37.08 -29.42
N GLU A 40 -25.79 -38.10 -28.60
CA GLU A 40 -26.18 -37.94 -27.19
C GLU A 40 -25.07 -37.25 -26.38
N LEU A 41 -23.81 -37.64 -26.58
CA LEU A 41 -22.66 -36.97 -25.94
C LEU A 41 -22.49 -35.52 -26.41
N ILE A 42 -22.77 -35.20 -27.67
CA ILE A 42 -22.75 -33.83 -28.18
C ILE A 42 -23.88 -33.01 -27.54
N GLN A 43 -25.08 -33.56 -27.39
CA GLN A 43 -26.19 -32.90 -26.71
C GLN A 43 -25.91 -32.68 -25.23
N GLN A 44 -25.37 -33.70 -24.53
CA GLN A 44 -24.95 -33.57 -23.14
C GLN A 44 -23.87 -32.51 -22.97
N ARG A 45 -22.90 -32.44 -23.89
CA ARG A 45 -21.89 -31.39 -23.90
C ARG A 45 -22.50 -30.00 -24.08
N GLN A 46 -23.42 -29.83 -25.03
CA GLN A 46 -24.09 -28.54 -25.24
C GLN A 46 -24.94 -28.13 -24.02
N GLN A 47 -25.62 -29.07 -23.37
CA GLN A 47 -26.37 -28.82 -22.14
C GLN A 47 -25.43 -28.38 -20.99
N LEU A 48 -24.27 -29.03 -20.84
CA LEU A 48 -23.28 -28.64 -19.84
C LEU A 48 -22.66 -27.27 -20.14
N GLU A 49 -22.37 -26.97 -21.40
CA GLU A 49 -21.87 -25.66 -21.82
C GLU A 49 -22.90 -24.55 -21.56
N ASN A 50 -24.19 -24.81 -21.79
CA ASN A 50 -25.27 -23.89 -21.47
C ASN A 50 -25.45 -23.70 -19.96
N ASN A 51 -25.37 -24.78 -19.16
CA ASN A 51 -25.44 -24.71 -17.71
C ASN A 51 -24.26 -23.92 -17.12
N LEU A 52 -23.04 -24.11 -17.65
CA LEU A 52 -21.88 -23.32 -17.24
C LEU A 52 -22.01 -21.86 -17.64
N ARG A 53 -22.53 -21.56 -18.85
CA ARG A 53 -22.81 -20.18 -19.26
C ARG A 53 -23.82 -19.50 -18.35
N ASN A 54 -24.88 -20.21 -17.94
CA ASN A 54 -25.91 -19.69 -17.04
C ASN A 54 -25.41 -19.46 -15.60
N LEU A 55 -24.53 -20.35 -15.11
CA LEU A 55 -23.86 -20.17 -13.81
C LEU A 55 -22.84 -19.01 -13.84
N VAL A 56 -22.20 -18.76 -14.99
CA VAL A 56 -21.24 -17.67 -15.17
C VAL A 56 -21.94 -16.32 -15.40
N SER A 57 -23.09 -16.30 -16.07
CA SER A 57 -23.89 -15.08 -16.29
C SER A 57 -24.64 -14.63 -15.04
N GLY A 58 -24.87 -15.53 -14.07
CA GLY A 58 -25.51 -15.21 -12.79
C GLY A 58 -27.03 -15.08 -12.88
N GLU A 59 -27.66 -15.58 -13.94
CA GLU A 59 -29.09 -15.42 -14.22
C GLU A 59 -29.99 -16.36 -13.40
N THR A 60 -29.42 -17.38 -12.75
CA THR A 60 -30.14 -18.41 -11.97
C THR A 60 -29.67 -18.47 -10.51
N GLN A 61 -29.59 -17.32 -9.84
CA GLN A 61 -29.62 -17.30 -8.38
C GLN A 61 -31.05 -17.08 -7.92
N ASP A 62 -31.55 -18.03 -7.12
CA ASP A 62 -32.84 -17.96 -6.45
C ASP A 62 -32.98 -16.57 -5.79
N PRO A 63 -34.00 -15.76 -6.12
CA PRO A 63 -34.08 -14.35 -5.69
C PRO A 63 -34.06 -14.18 -4.17
N ARG A 64 -34.41 -15.24 -3.41
CA ARG A 64 -34.30 -15.29 -1.95
C ARG A 64 -32.86 -15.44 -1.44
N GLU A 65 -31.98 -16.12 -2.17
CA GLU A 65 -30.57 -16.28 -1.80
C GLU A 65 -29.74 -15.08 -2.22
N ALA A 66 -30.04 -14.48 -3.39
CA ALA A 66 -29.41 -13.24 -3.87
C ALA A 66 -29.64 -12.06 -2.89
N MET A 67 -30.76 -12.03 -2.16
CA MET A 67 -31.00 -11.03 -1.11
C MET A 67 -30.24 -11.29 0.20
N ARG A 68 -29.86 -12.55 0.49
CA ARG A 68 -29.17 -12.92 1.74
C ARG A 68 -27.67 -12.69 1.66
N PHE A 69 -27.07 -12.94 0.50
CA PHE A 69 -25.65 -12.70 0.28
C PHE A 69 -25.46 -11.90 -1.00
N GLN A 70 -25.12 -10.62 -0.86
CA GLN A 70 -24.67 -9.77 -1.98
C GLN A 70 -23.29 -10.25 -2.44
N ILE A 71 -23.25 -11.35 -3.17
CA ILE A 71 -22.03 -11.85 -3.79
C ILE A 71 -21.95 -11.21 -5.18
N PRO A 72 -20.91 -10.41 -5.48
CA PRO A 72 -20.73 -9.82 -6.80
C PRO A 72 -20.68 -10.92 -7.86
N THR A 73 -21.43 -10.72 -8.94
CA THR A 73 -21.42 -11.63 -10.09
C THR A 73 -20.02 -11.72 -10.68
N PHE A 74 -19.74 -12.79 -11.43
CA PHE A 74 -18.41 -12.97 -12.04
C PHE A 74 -18.04 -11.80 -12.96
N ALA A 75 -19.00 -11.28 -13.73
CA ALA A 75 -18.82 -10.10 -14.57
C ALA A 75 -18.47 -8.85 -13.74
N GLN A 76 -19.17 -8.62 -12.62
CA GLN A 76 -18.83 -7.52 -11.71
C GLN A 76 -17.44 -7.68 -11.09
N ARG A 77 -17.05 -8.92 -10.76
CA ARG A 77 -15.73 -9.21 -10.18
C ARG A 77 -14.61 -8.97 -11.19
N GLN A 78 -14.80 -9.33 -12.46
CA GLN A 78 -13.85 -8.97 -13.53
C GLN A 78 -13.76 -7.46 -13.72
N ALA A 79 -14.88 -6.73 -13.70
CA ALA A 79 -14.87 -5.28 -13.82
C ALA A 79 -14.14 -4.62 -12.64
N GLN A 80 -14.37 -5.08 -11.41
CA GLN A 80 -13.64 -4.62 -10.22
C GLN A 80 -12.14 -4.93 -10.32
N GLN A 81 -11.78 -6.10 -10.83
CA GLN A 81 -10.38 -6.48 -11.03
C GLN A 81 -9.68 -5.53 -12.02
N ARG A 82 -10.32 -5.24 -13.17
CA ARG A 82 -9.79 -4.28 -14.16
C ARG A 82 -9.62 -2.88 -13.55
N GLN A 83 -10.63 -2.39 -12.83
CA GLN A 83 -10.55 -1.09 -12.15
C GLN A 83 -9.40 -1.03 -11.13
N TRP A 84 -9.13 -2.13 -10.43
CA TRP A 84 -8.02 -2.20 -9.49
C TRP A 84 -6.66 -2.20 -10.21
N ASP A 85 -6.56 -2.93 -11.32
CA ASP A 85 -5.36 -2.97 -12.15
C ASP A 85 -5.07 -1.58 -12.75
N ASP A 86 -6.08 -0.89 -13.27
CA ASP A 86 -5.97 0.49 -13.78
C ASP A 86 -5.50 1.46 -12.70
N GLN A 87 -6.04 1.36 -11.48
CA GLN A 87 -5.60 2.20 -10.35
C GLN A 87 -4.14 1.94 -9.97
N ARG A 88 -3.70 0.68 -9.95
CA ARG A 88 -2.29 0.34 -9.67
C ARG A 88 -1.37 0.89 -10.73
N GLU A 89 -1.77 0.80 -11.99
CA GLU A 89 -0.99 1.32 -13.10
C GLU A 89 -0.88 2.84 -13.04
N GLN A 90 -1.98 3.55 -12.78
CA GLN A 90 -1.97 5.00 -12.56
C GLN A 90 -1.06 5.41 -11.39
N GLN A 91 -1.09 4.69 -10.27
CA GLN A 91 -0.19 4.95 -9.15
C GLN A 91 1.28 4.74 -9.51
N ARG A 92 1.59 3.71 -10.31
CA ARG A 92 2.96 3.48 -10.83
C ARG A 92 3.41 4.61 -11.74
N GLN A 93 2.56 5.04 -12.66
CA GLN A 93 2.87 6.16 -13.56
C GLN A 93 3.09 7.46 -12.79
N GLN A 94 2.27 7.75 -11.76
CA GLN A 94 2.49 8.92 -10.90
C GLN A 94 3.80 8.83 -10.10
N ALA A 95 4.18 7.65 -9.61
CA ALA A 95 5.45 7.46 -8.92
C ALA A 95 6.64 7.66 -9.88
N GLN A 96 6.55 7.16 -11.11
CA GLN A 96 7.58 7.37 -12.15
C GLN A 96 7.70 8.84 -12.55
N GLN A 97 6.59 9.56 -12.71
CA GLN A 97 6.61 11.01 -12.99
C GLN A 97 7.19 11.83 -11.83
N ARG A 98 7.05 11.37 -10.58
CA ARG A 98 7.70 12.00 -9.42
C ARG A 98 9.21 11.78 -9.41
N LEU A 99 9.67 10.62 -9.87
CA LEU A 99 11.09 10.30 -9.98
C LEU A 99 11.78 11.11 -11.07
N THR A 100 11.15 11.28 -12.24
CA THR A 100 11.74 12.05 -13.36
C THR A 100 11.75 13.56 -13.13
N ARG A 101 10.93 14.08 -12.22
CA ARG A 101 10.92 15.52 -11.85
C ARG A 101 11.92 15.87 -10.74
N SER A 102 12.51 14.86 -10.09
CA SER A 102 13.54 15.00 -9.07
C SER A 102 14.91 14.84 -9.70
N THR A 103 15.46 15.93 -10.26
CA THR A 103 16.88 15.99 -10.63
C THR A 103 17.72 16.02 -9.34
N VAL A 104 17.98 14.83 -8.80
CA VAL A 104 19.03 14.61 -7.80
C VAL A 104 20.03 13.68 -8.47
N THR A 105 21.24 14.18 -8.61
CA THR A 105 22.40 13.49 -9.15
C THR A 105 22.58 12.15 -8.45
N PRO A 106 22.53 11.01 -9.15
CA PRO A 106 22.74 9.72 -8.52
C PRO A 106 24.22 9.53 -8.20
N LEU A 107 24.53 9.35 -6.93
CA LEU A 107 25.76 8.69 -6.48
C LEU A 107 25.72 7.22 -6.95
N PRO A 108 26.87 6.60 -7.23
CA PRO A 108 26.93 5.20 -7.63
C PRO A 108 26.55 4.34 -6.43
N VAL A 109 25.30 3.88 -6.40
CA VAL A 109 24.85 2.82 -5.51
C VAL A 109 24.95 1.53 -6.29
N ASP A 110 25.53 0.50 -5.65
CA ASP A 110 25.70 -0.84 -6.22
C ASP A 110 24.43 -1.31 -6.95
N GLU A 111 24.56 -1.55 -8.25
CA GLU A 111 23.49 -2.01 -9.16
C GLU A 111 22.76 -3.25 -8.65
N ASN A 112 23.44 -4.06 -7.84
CA ASN A 112 22.89 -5.28 -7.22
C ASN A 112 21.86 -4.98 -6.12
N LEU A 113 21.97 -3.85 -5.41
CA LEU A 113 21.01 -3.47 -4.37
C LEU A 113 19.72 -2.92 -5.01
N GLU A 114 19.86 -2.15 -6.10
CA GLU A 114 18.70 -1.64 -6.84
C GLU A 114 17.95 -2.75 -7.58
N GLN A 115 18.65 -3.75 -8.12
CA GLN A 115 17.99 -4.88 -8.77
C GLN A 115 17.17 -5.72 -7.79
N ASN A 116 17.66 -5.99 -6.57
CA ASN A 116 16.89 -6.72 -5.54
C ASN A 116 15.71 -5.91 -4.98
N LEU A 117 15.81 -4.57 -4.94
CA LEU A 117 14.69 -3.71 -4.53
C LEU A 117 13.68 -3.46 -5.67
N ARG A 118 14.11 -3.48 -6.94
CA ARG A 118 13.26 -3.35 -8.14
C ARG A 118 12.56 -4.65 -8.49
N SER A 119 13.18 -5.80 -8.25
CA SER A 119 12.58 -7.12 -8.45
C SER A 119 11.65 -7.44 -7.28
N GLY A 120 10.54 -6.71 -7.17
CA GLY A 120 9.34 -7.22 -6.49
C GLY A 120 8.75 -8.48 -7.14
N LEU A 121 9.50 -9.12 -8.06
CA LEU A 121 9.23 -10.40 -8.66
C LEU A 121 9.54 -11.47 -7.62
N ARG A 122 8.49 -11.85 -6.90
CA ARG A 122 8.50 -12.98 -5.98
C ARG A 122 8.84 -14.25 -6.77
N ASP A 123 10.08 -14.71 -6.65
CA ASP A 123 10.39 -16.11 -6.89
C ASP A 123 9.83 -16.92 -5.72
N PHE A 124 8.59 -17.38 -5.87
CA PHE A 124 7.91 -18.27 -4.92
C PHE A 124 8.54 -19.68 -4.86
N SER A 125 9.62 -19.92 -5.62
CA SER A 125 10.37 -21.18 -5.62
C SER A 125 11.28 -21.32 -4.39
N GLN A 126 11.58 -20.24 -3.67
CA GLN A 126 12.45 -20.32 -2.49
C GLN A 126 11.67 -20.63 -1.21
N PRO A 127 12.22 -21.49 -0.32
CA PRO A 127 11.63 -21.76 0.98
C PRO A 127 11.60 -20.49 1.85
N VAL A 128 10.50 -20.32 2.58
CA VAL A 128 10.23 -19.11 3.40
C VAL A 128 11.37 -18.80 4.38
N SER A 129 12.07 -19.81 4.89
CA SER A 129 13.20 -19.65 5.80
C SER A 129 14.41 -18.96 5.16
N GLN A 130 14.74 -19.28 3.91
CA GLN A 130 15.83 -18.63 3.16
C GLN A 130 15.48 -17.16 2.92
N TRP A 131 14.23 -16.90 2.51
CA TRP A 131 13.74 -15.53 2.33
C TRP A 131 13.80 -14.70 3.62
N MET A 132 13.36 -15.27 4.76
CA MET A 132 13.45 -14.57 6.05
C MET A 132 14.91 -14.25 6.39
N SER A 133 15.83 -15.20 6.20
CA SER A 133 17.25 -14.99 6.48
C SER A 133 17.89 -13.94 5.56
N GLN A 134 17.51 -13.90 4.28
CA GLN A 134 17.98 -12.91 3.32
C GLN A 134 17.47 -11.51 3.69
N ARG A 135 16.17 -11.39 3.98
CA ARG A 135 15.57 -10.14 4.47
C ARG A 135 16.25 -9.63 5.74
N ASP A 136 16.53 -10.52 6.69
CA ASP A 136 17.13 -10.13 7.96
C ASP A 136 18.60 -9.68 7.76
N ARG A 137 19.34 -10.28 6.83
CA ARG A 137 20.67 -9.80 6.40
C ARG A 137 20.60 -8.43 5.74
N GLU A 138 19.67 -8.21 4.82
CA GLU A 138 19.46 -6.91 4.17
C GLU A 138 19.11 -5.82 5.19
N ARG A 139 18.29 -6.14 6.20
CA ARG A 139 17.98 -5.21 7.30
C ARG A 139 19.22 -4.88 8.12
N GLU A 140 20.05 -5.86 8.44
CA GLU A 140 21.27 -5.61 9.20
C GLU A 140 22.26 -4.76 8.40
N GLN A 141 22.41 -5.01 7.10
CA GLN A 141 23.19 -4.17 6.19
C GLN A 141 22.67 -2.73 6.14
N LEU A 142 21.35 -2.53 6.04
CA LEU A 142 20.75 -1.19 6.08
C LEU A 142 20.98 -0.47 7.41
N ARG A 143 20.95 -1.19 8.53
CA ARG A 143 21.27 -0.64 9.85
C ARG A 143 22.73 -0.26 9.97
N GLU A 144 23.63 -1.11 9.49
CA GLU A 144 25.06 -0.84 9.50
C GLU A 144 25.41 0.35 8.60
N TYR A 145 24.85 0.40 7.39
CA TYR A 145 24.97 1.54 6.50
C TYR A 145 24.46 2.83 7.16
N ASN A 146 23.29 2.77 7.83
CA ASN A 146 22.74 3.91 8.56
C ASN A 146 23.63 4.33 9.74
N ARG A 147 24.23 3.39 10.48
CA ARG A 147 25.23 3.73 11.52
C ARG A 147 26.43 4.47 10.92
N ARG A 148 27.05 3.91 9.88
CA ARG A 148 28.19 4.55 9.20
C ARG A 148 27.84 5.94 8.67
N TYR A 149 26.65 6.07 8.08
CA TYR A 149 26.15 7.37 7.60
C TYR A 149 25.91 8.36 8.75
N ARG A 150 25.38 7.88 9.89
CA ARG A 150 25.15 8.70 11.08
C ARG A 150 26.46 9.18 11.71
N ASP A 151 27.47 8.32 11.74
CA ASP A 151 28.79 8.62 12.28
C ASP A 151 29.52 9.61 11.37
N ALA A 152 29.46 9.41 10.05
CA ALA A 152 30.01 10.34 9.07
C ALA A 152 29.36 11.74 9.10
N THR A 153 28.10 11.82 9.54
CA THR A 153 27.33 13.08 9.61
C THR A 153 27.29 13.69 11.02
N GLN A 154 27.85 13.00 12.01
CA GLN A 154 27.98 13.49 13.37
C GLN A 154 28.72 14.84 13.47
N PRO A 155 29.88 15.07 12.83
CA PRO A 155 30.56 16.37 12.93
C PRO A 155 29.72 17.53 12.37
N LEU A 156 28.90 17.27 11.35
CA LEU A 156 27.96 18.27 10.82
C LEU A 156 26.85 18.61 11.82
N ARG A 157 26.36 17.64 12.59
CA ARG A 157 25.39 17.90 13.67
C ARG A 157 26.02 18.66 14.82
N GLU A 158 27.25 18.33 15.19
CA GLU A 158 28.01 19.03 16.22
C GLU A 158 28.25 20.50 15.82
N LEU A 159 28.71 20.76 14.60
CA LEU A 159 28.79 22.11 14.04
C LEU A 159 27.43 22.83 14.07
N GLY A 160 26.36 22.16 13.63
CA GLY A 160 25.01 22.72 13.71
C GLY A 160 24.61 23.14 15.13
N SER A 161 24.93 22.32 16.13
CA SER A 161 24.66 22.63 17.54
C SER A 161 25.47 23.82 18.06
N GLN A 162 26.72 23.96 17.64
CA GLN A 162 27.58 25.12 17.97
C GLN A 162 27.06 26.40 17.33
N PHE A 163 26.64 26.35 16.06
CA PHE A 163 26.01 27.50 15.40
C PHE A 163 24.70 27.89 16.06
N GLN A 164 23.91 26.92 16.49
CA GLN A 164 22.66 27.16 17.20
C GLN A 164 22.91 27.82 18.57
N SER A 165 23.91 27.37 19.34
CA SER A 165 24.26 27.99 20.62
C SER A 165 24.82 29.40 20.44
N ALA A 166 25.72 29.60 19.47
CA ALA A 166 26.24 30.93 19.14
C ALA A 166 25.11 31.88 18.68
N GLY A 167 24.17 31.39 17.88
CA GLY A 167 23.00 32.14 17.44
C GLY A 167 21.99 32.44 18.56
N GLN A 168 21.97 31.65 19.63
CA GLN A 168 21.20 31.95 20.86
C GLN A 168 21.90 33.03 21.68
N GLN A 169 23.21 32.90 21.90
CA GLN A 169 24.02 33.91 22.60
C GLN A 169 23.91 35.28 21.95
N LEU A 170 24.01 35.36 20.61
CA LEU A 170 23.84 36.62 19.88
C LEU A 170 22.43 37.21 20.02
N ARG A 171 21.39 36.37 20.02
CA ARG A 171 20.01 36.84 20.26
C ARG A 171 19.81 37.33 21.68
N ASP A 172 20.45 36.70 22.66
CA ASP A 172 20.36 37.13 24.05
C ASP A 172 21.17 38.42 24.28
N LEU A 173 22.30 38.61 23.59
CA LEU A 173 23.02 39.88 23.55
C LEU A 173 22.18 40.98 22.89
N ASP A 174 21.55 40.70 21.74
CA ASP A 174 20.66 41.68 21.09
C ASP A 174 19.50 42.10 22.01
N LYS A 175 18.92 41.17 22.76
CA LYS A 175 17.88 41.48 23.76
C LYS A 175 18.41 42.33 24.92
N LYS A 176 19.62 42.05 25.41
CA LYS A 176 20.25 42.84 26.49
C LYS A 176 20.52 44.27 26.02
N LEU A 177 21.11 44.43 24.83
CA LEU A 177 21.37 45.74 24.23
C LEU A 177 20.07 46.51 23.94
N ALA A 178 19.01 45.81 23.51
CA ALA A 178 17.70 46.41 23.33
C ALA A 178 17.10 46.92 24.66
N ALA A 179 17.30 46.19 25.75
CA ALA A 179 16.86 46.61 27.08
C ALA A 179 17.64 47.83 27.61
N GLU A 180 18.90 47.96 27.21
CA GLU A 180 19.77 49.09 27.57
C GLU A 180 19.62 50.30 26.62
N GLY A 181 18.84 50.16 25.54
CA GLY A 181 18.59 51.25 24.57
C GLY A 181 19.77 51.56 23.63
N LEU A 182 20.74 50.64 23.53
CA LEU A 182 21.96 50.80 22.73
C LEU A 182 21.72 50.39 21.27
N GLU A 183 20.96 51.19 20.52
CA GLU A 183 20.57 50.84 19.15
C GLU A 183 21.76 50.88 18.15
N ASP A 184 22.77 51.72 18.40
CA ASP A 184 23.99 51.77 17.58
C ASP A 184 24.81 50.46 17.68
N ASP A 185 24.93 49.90 18.88
CA ASP A 185 25.61 48.62 19.10
C ASP A 185 24.83 47.44 18.49
N ARG A 186 23.49 47.54 18.43
CA ARG A 186 22.66 46.55 17.73
C ARG A 186 22.83 46.63 16.22
N GLN A 187 22.95 47.84 15.68
CA GLN A 187 23.26 48.05 14.27
C GLN A 187 24.64 47.44 13.94
N ALA A 188 25.64 47.71 14.79
CA ALA A 188 26.97 47.13 14.66
C ALA A 188 26.96 45.59 14.74
N LEU A 189 26.14 44.97 15.58
CA LEU A 189 25.97 43.51 15.63
C LEU A 189 25.31 42.92 14.37
N ARG A 190 24.33 43.62 13.79
CA ARG A 190 23.74 43.21 12.50
C ARG A 190 24.76 43.31 11.38
N ASP A 191 25.52 44.39 11.33
CA ASP A 191 26.59 44.62 10.34
C ASP A 191 27.77 43.65 10.51
N ALA A 192 28.10 43.30 11.76
CA ALA A 192 29.09 42.27 12.10
C ALA A 192 28.68 40.86 11.64
N GLY A 193 27.44 40.68 11.18
CA GLY A 193 27.03 39.48 10.45
C GLY A 193 26.09 38.55 11.22
N MET A 194 25.39 39.04 12.24
CA MET A 194 24.33 38.28 12.92
C MET A 194 23.32 37.69 11.92
N ASP A 195 22.92 38.47 10.89
CA ASP A 195 22.02 38.00 9.84
C ASP A 195 22.63 36.90 8.96
N LYS A 196 23.93 36.95 8.73
CA LYS A 196 24.65 35.92 7.96
C LYS A 196 24.71 34.62 8.75
N LEU A 197 24.95 34.69 10.06
CA LEU A 197 24.94 33.54 10.97
C LEU A 197 23.54 32.91 11.08
N LEU A 198 22.48 33.72 11.20
CA LEU A 198 21.11 33.20 11.22
C LEU A 198 20.71 32.55 9.88
N LYS A 199 21.17 33.10 8.75
CA LYS A 199 20.99 32.47 7.43
C LYS A 199 21.76 31.16 7.34
N ALA A 200 23.00 31.11 7.83
CA ALA A 200 23.83 29.91 7.86
C ALA A 200 23.23 28.80 8.75
N ASP A 201 22.69 29.14 9.92
CA ASP A 201 21.95 28.21 10.78
C ASP A 201 20.72 27.63 10.05
N LYS A 202 19.93 28.48 9.38
CA LYS A 202 18.79 28.01 8.57
C LYS A 202 19.21 27.09 7.43
N THR A 203 20.33 27.35 6.76
CA THR A 203 20.82 26.46 5.70
C THR A 203 21.36 25.15 6.27
N LEU A 204 22.09 25.21 7.38
CA LEU A 204 22.56 24.02 8.10
C LEU A 204 21.38 23.15 8.55
N GLN A 205 20.34 23.72 9.15
CA GLN A 205 19.14 22.97 9.55
C GLN A 205 18.44 22.29 8.37
N LYS A 206 18.40 22.93 7.18
CA LYS A 206 17.87 22.28 5.97
C LYS A 206 18.74 21.11 5.54
N VAL A 207 20.06 21.28 5.56
CA VAL A 207 21.02 20.23 5.23
C VAL A 207 20.91 19.07 6.23
N THR A 208 20.87 19.34 7.54
CA THR A 208 20.67 18.31 8.57
C THR A 208 19.36 17.55 8.37
N LYS A 209 18.26 18.23 7.99
CA LYS A 209 16.99 17.56 7.68
C LYS A 209 17.10 16.63 6.46
N VAL A 210 17.80 17.05 5.41
CA VAL A 210 18.02 16.23 4.20
C VAL A 210 18.90 15.02 4.54
N ILE A 211 19.94 15.24 5.36
CA ILE A 211 20.83 14.20 5.85
C ILE A 211 20.09 13.20 6.76
N ASP A 212 19.20 13.67 7.64
CA ASP A 212 18.49 12.79 8.57
C ASP A 212 17.33 12.02 7.90
N ALA A 213 16.81 12.49 6.76
CA ALA A 213 15.71 11.85 6.04
C ALA A 213 15.89 10.34 5.77
N PRO A 214 17.03 9.85 5.23
CA PRO A 214 17.27 8.42 5.05
C PRO A 214 17.24 7.66 6.38
N SER A 215 17.86 8.21 7.43
CA SER A 215 17.87 7.56 8.75
C SER A 215 16.47 7.42 9.34
N GLN A 216 15.62 8.44 9.15
CA GLN A 216 14.21 8.42 9.57
C GLN A 216 13.38 7.43 8.73
N ALA A 217 13.66 7.30 7.44
CA ALA A 217 12.99 6.34 6.57
C ALA A 217 13.30 4.90 7.01
N VAL A 218 14.57 4.57 7.26
CA VAL A 218 14.99 3.27 7.79
C VAL A 218 14.33 3.00 9.15
N ALA A 219 14.32 3.99 10.06
CA ALA A 219 13.66 3.85 11.36
C ALA A 219 12.15 3.59 11.24
N LYS A 220 11.46 4.23 10.29
CA LYS A 220 10.03 3.97 10.02
C LYS A 220 9.79 2.55 9.52
N ILE A 221 10.66 2.05 8.63
CA ILE A 221 10.60 0.68 8.12
C ILE A 221 10.81 -0.30 9.27
N ASP A 222 11.82 -0.08 10.12
CA ASP A 222 12.10 -0.92 11.27
C ASP A 222 10.94 -0.94 12.27
N ASN A 223 10.37 0.22 12.60
CA ASN A 223 9.20 0.33 13.47
C ASN A 223 7.98 -0.39 12.88
N PHE A 224 7.76 -0.29 11.56
CA PHE A 224 6.69 -1.00 10.89
C PHE A 224 6.85 -2.52 11.01
N TRP A 225 8.07 -3.02 10.78
CA TRP A 225 8.36 -4.44 10.91
C TRP A 225 8.25 -4.93 12.35
N GLN A 226 8.75 -4.18 13.33
CA GLN A 226 8.59 -4.52 14.75
C GLN A 226 7.11 -4.57 15.16
N ARG A 227 6.30 -3.62 14.70
CA ARG A 227 4.85 -3.65 14.94
C ARG A 227 4.20 -4.87 14.29
N ARG A 228 4.59 -5.21 13.06
CA ARG A 228 4.05 -6.37 12.36
C ARG A 228 4.50 -7.68 13.01
N GLU A 229 5.74 -7.75 13.46
CA GLU A 229 6.27 -8.86 14.22
C GLU A 229 5.49 -9.03 15.51
N GLN A 230 5.31 -7.98 16.31
CA GLN A 230 4.48 -8.01 17.52
C GLN A 230 3.02 -8.41 17.24
N GLN A 231 2.46 -8.06 16.08
CA GLN A 231 1.12 -8.50 15.66
C GLN A 231 1.05 -9.99 15.29
N ILE A 232 2.15 -10.57 14.79
CA ILE A 232 2.22 -11.98 14.36
C ILE A 232 2.68 -12.88 15.51
N SER A 233 3.66 -12.45 16.30
CA SER A 233 4.27 -13.18 17.41
C SER A 233 3.59 -12.92 18.75
N GLY A 234 2.78 -11.87 18.86
CA GLY A 234 1.89 -11.68 19.99
C GLY A 234 0.88 -12.83 20.08
N PRO A 235 0.46 -13.24 21.30
CA PRO A 235 -0.58 -14.26 21.43
C PRO A 235 -1.79 -13.81 20.61
N MET A 236 -2.19 -14.62 19.61
CA MET A 236 -3.23 -14.30 18.61
C MET A 236 -4.53 -13.74 19.23
N ASP A 237 -4.74 -14.02 20.51
CA ASP A 237 -5.92 -13.64 21.29
C ASP A 237 -5.83 -12.32 22.06
N ARG A 238 -4.68 -11.63 22.14
CA ARG A 238 -4.53 -10.44 23.01
C ARG A 238 -4.54 -9.10 22.28
N PHE A 239 -3.98 -9.02 21.07
CA PHE A 239 -3.82 -7.75 20.37
C PHE A 239 -4.12 -7.87 18.88
N GLY A 240 -5.18 -7.20 18.44
CA GLY A 240 -5.57 -7.12 17.03
C GLY A 240 -6.91 -6.42 16.85
N PRO A 241 -7.18 -5.84 15.67
CA PRO A 241 -8.43 -5.12 15.41
C PRO A 241 -9.68 -6.02 15.48
N TYR A 242 -9.51 -7.35 15.40
CA TYR A 242 -10.60 -8.31 15.65
C TYR A 242 -10.86 -8.49 17.15
N VAL A 243 -9.81 -8.67 17.96
CA VAL A 243 -9.89 -8.80 19.43
C VAL A 243 -10.40 -7.52 20.08
N GLU A 244 -9.98 -6.35 19.60
CA GLU A 244 -10.54 -5.07 20.06
C GLU A 244 -12.02 -4.93 19.68
N ARG A 245 -12.40 -5.37 18.47
CA ARG A 245 -13.80 -5.36 18.04
C ARG A 245 -14.65 -6.37 18.82
N SER A 246 -14.12 -7.55 19.12
CA SER A 246 -14.82 -8.56 19.94
C SER A 246 -14.92 -8.07 21.38
N ARG A 247 -13.85 -7.56 21.99
CA ARG A 247 -13.89 -6.91 23.32
C ARG A 247 -14.90 -5.78 23.36
N ARG A 248 -14.93 -4.85 22.39
CA ARG A 248 -15.92 -3.76 22.35
C ARG A 248 -17.37 -4.21 22.12
N ARG A 249 -17.58 -5.39 21.53
CA ARG A 249 -18.91 -5.98 21.31
C ARG A 249 -19.38 -6.81 22.50
N LEU A 250 -18.45 -7.48 23.18
CA LEU A 250 -18.70 -8.38 24.30
C LEU A 250 -18.59 -7.69 25.67
N ASN A 251 -18.00 -6.49 25.73
CA ASN A 251 -17.94 -5.72 26.97
C ASN A 251 -19.34 -5.23 27.35
N VAL A 252 -19.83 -5.67 28.50
CA VAL A 252 -21.21 -5.45 28.98
C VAL A 252 -21.51 -3.95 29.19
N GLU A 253 -20.50 -3.17 29.57
CA GLU A 253 -20.65 -1.72 29.84
C GLU A 253 -20.73 -0.85 28.58
N THR A 254 -20.12 -1.28 27.46
CA THR A 254 -20.03 -0.45 26.24
C THR A 254 -20.68 -1.09 25.02
N GLY A 255 -20.88 -2.42 25.01
CA GLY A 255 -21.29 -3.24 23.87
C GLY A 255 -22.70 -3.81 23.90
N GLY A 256 -23.45 -3.60 24.99
CA GLY A 256 -24.85 -4.01 25.08
C GLY A 256 -25.77 -3.29 24.08
N SER A 257 -26.89 -3.92 23.73
CA SER A 257 -27.91 -3.41 22.80
C SER A 257 -28.49 -2.03 23.20
N GLY A 258 -28.35 -1.63 24.46
CA GLY A 258 -28.75 -0.30 24.95
C GLY A 258 -27.97 0.88 24.35
N ASN A 259 -26.71 0.69 23.93
CA ASN A 259 -25.86 1.77 23.41
C ASN A 259 -25.82 1.87 21.87
N LEU A 260 -26.75 1.20 21.17
CA LEU A 260 -26.82 1.25 19.70
C LEU A 260 -27.13 2.67 19.19
N PHE A 261 -28.04 3.37 19.87
CA PHE A 261 -28.46 4.72 19.49
C PHE A 261 -27.36 5.76 19.68
N GLU A 262 -26.63 5.72 20.78
CA GLU A 262 -25.48 6.60 21.01
C GLU A 262 -24.38 6.37 19.95
N ARG A 263 -24.11 5.11 19.59
CA ARG A 263 -23.15 4.77 18.53
C ARG A 263 -23.62 5.27 17.16
N MET A 264 -24.90 5.12 16.84
CA MET A 264 -25.50 5.66 15.62
C MET A 264 -25.40 7.19 15.57
N GLN A 265 -25.65 7.86 16.70
CA GLN A 265 -25.54 9.30 16.82
C GLN A 265 -24.10 9.80 16.68
N GLN A 266 -23.14 9.18 17.36
CA GLN A 266 -21.71 9.49 17.21
C GLN A 266 -21.22 9.25 15.77
N ASN A 267 -21.70 8.19 15.12
CA ASN A 267 -21.34 7.90 13.73
C ASN A 267 -21.95 8.94 12.77
N ARG A 268 -23.20 9.36 13.03
CA ARG A 268 -23.85 10.46 12.32
C ARG A 268 -23.08 11.77 12.49
N GLU A 269 -22.67 12.10 13.71
CA GLU A 269 -21.88 13.30 14.00
C GLU A 269 -20.52 13.28 13.31
N ARG A 270 -19.81 12.15 13.33
CA ARG A 270 -18.56 11.98 12.57
C ARG A 270 -18.75 12.11 11.07
N ALA A 271 -19.83 11.55 10.52
CA ALA A 271 -20.16 11.68 9.11
C ALA A 271 -20.48 13.14 8.72
N LEU A 272 -21.20 13.86 9.58
CA LEU A 272 -21.47 15.29 9.39
C LEU A 272 -20.20 16.15 9.52
N ALA A 273 -19.32 15.84 10.46
CA ALA A 273 -18.03 16.51 10.62
C ALA A 273 -17.16 16.36 9.37
N ARG A 274 -17.04 15.13 8.83
CA ARG A 274 -16.32 14.87 7.56
C ARG A 274 -16.91 15.67 6.39
N ARG A 275 -18.24 15.77 6.30
CA ARG A 275 -18.89 16.60 5.26
C ARG A 275 -18.57 18.09 5.43
N ARG A 276 -18.50 18.59 6.66
CA ARG A 276 -18.11 19.98 6.93
C ARG A 276 -16.66 20.24 6.54
N GLU A 277 -15.74 19.34 6.90
CA GLU A 277 -14.32 19.43 6.52
C GLU A 277 -14.14 19.43 5.00
N GLN A 278 -14.81 18.50 4.29
CA GLN A 278 -14.78 18.44 2.83
C GLN A 278 -15.30 19.73 2.17
N ARG A 279 -16.35 20.36 2.73
CA ARG A 279 -16.84 21.65 2.24
C ARG A 279 -15.84 22.78 2.45
N ILE A 280 -15.19 22.82 3.61
CA ILE A 280 -14.15 23.84 3.91
C ILE A 280 -12.95 23.65 2.97
N GLU A 281 -12.52 22.42 2.75
CA GLU A 281 -11.41 22.11 1.84
C GLU A 281 -11.76 22.48 0.39
N ALA A 282 -12.97 22.14 -0.08
CA ALA A 282 -13.46 22.54 -1.39
C ALA A 282 -13.52 24.08 -1.55
N GLN A 283 -14.00 24.81 -0.53
CA GLN A 283 -14.01 26.28 -0.56
C GLN A 283 -12.60 26.88 -0.62
N ARG A 284 -11.64 26.30 0.11
CA ARG A 284 -10.23 26.72 0.04
C ARG A 284 -9.64 26.46 -1.34
N ASP A 285 -9.98 25.34 -1.97
CA ASP A 285 -9.53 25.01 -3.32
C ASP A 285 -10.15 25.93 -4.38
N GLU A 286 -11.43 26.26 -4.26
CA GLU A 286 -12.09 27.25 -5.11
C GLU A 286 -11.47 28.65 -4.96
N ALA A 287 -11.19 29.09 -3.73
CA ALA A 287 -10.50 30.35 -3.48
C ALA A 287 -9.11 30.38 -4.15
N ARG A 288 -8.33 29.29 -4.03
CA ARG A 288 -7.03 29.15 -4.70
C ARG A 288 -7.17 29.23 -6.22
N ARG A 289 -8.18 28.58 -6.81
CA ARG A 289 -8.45 28.64 -8.26
C ARG A 289 -8.84 30.05 -8.70
N ARG A 290 -9.71 30.74 -7.95
CA ARG A 290 -10.12 32.12 -8.25
C ARG A 290 -8.93 33.08 -8.22
N SER A 291 -8.08 33.02 -7.20
CA SER A 291 -6.87 33.85 -7.13
C SER A 291 -5.89 33.55 -8.25
N ALA A 292 -5.77 32.28 -8.67
CA ALA A 292 -4.92 31.91 -9.81
C ALA A 292 -5.47 32.46 -11.14
N LEU A 293 -6.79 32.46 -11.35
CA LEU A 293 -7.43 33.05 -12.52
C LEU A 293 -7.30 34.58 -12.53
N GLN A 294 -7.46 35.25 -11.38
CA GLN A 294 -7.26 36.69 -11.26
C GLN A 294 -5.82 37.09 -11.62
N ARG A 295 -4.82 36.40 -11.07
CA ARG A 295 -3.41 36.63 -11.42
C ARG A 295 -3.08 36.37 -12.88
N LYS A 296 -3.82 35.48 -13.56
CA LYS A 296 -3.67 35.27 -15.00
C LYS A 296 -4.22 36.44 -15.80
N LYS A 297 -5.43 36.91 -15.46
CA LYS A 297 -6.04 38.10 -16.08
C LYS A 297 -5.17 39.35 -15.89
N GLU A 298 -4.68 39.58 -14.68
CA GLU A 298 -3.76 40.70 -14.39
C GLU A 298 -2.47 40.64 -15.21
N LYS A 299 -1.98 39.43 -15.56
CA LYS A 299 -0.81 39.28 -16.44
C LYS A 299 -1.18 39.56 -17.89
N GLU A 300 -2.29 39.02 -18.37
CA GLU A 300 -2.79 39.27 -19.73
C GLU A 300 -3.08 40.76 -19.96
N GLU A 301 -3.60 41.48 -18.96
CA GLU A 301 -3.83 42.93 -19.02
C GLU A 301 -2.54 43.77 -18.94
N ASN A 302 -1.48 43.29 -18.28
CA ASN A 302 -0.18 43.98 -18.23
C ASN A 302 0.72 43.68 -19.44
N GLU A 303 0.45 42.60 -20.18
CA GLU A 303 1.18 42.20 -21.39
C GLU A 303 0.55 42.77 -22.68
N ALA A 304 -0.65 43.36 -22.61
CA ALA A 304 -1.35 44.04 -23.70
C ALA A 304 -1.11 45.56 -23.67
#